data_AF-K8EIB7-F1
#
_entry.id   AF-K8EIB7-F1
#
_cell.length_a   1.000
_cell.length_b   1.000
_cell.length_c   1.000
_cell.angle_alpha   90.00
_cell.angle_beta   90.00
_cell.angle_gamma   90.00
#
_symmetry.space_group_name_H-M   'P 1'
#
loop_
_entity.id
_entity.type
_entity.pdbx_description
1 polymer ?
#
loop_
_entity_poly.entity_id
_entity_poly.type
_entity_poly.pdbx_seq_one_letter_code
_entity_poly.pdbx_strand_id
1 'polypeptide(L)'
;MRPKSDGRGVMISAFTTEVELGFGLVLKHVNVFRRLKYSGNKDDLKESPGFRTFEYGANFEGYWTTKEFVDQVQDVLDVFECLYPSYQVVLETDNSGPHTARAEDALSVKLMNKKFKHSNPNSVRMRDTIITEECLGEYDASTLDPKTGKQVDVKLKVILPRVG
;
A
#
# COMPACT_ATOMS: atom_id res chain seq x y z
N MET A 1 21.38 -21.15 20.04
CA MET A 1 19.92 -21.14 20.28
C MET A 1 19.53 -22.46 20.92
N ARG A 2 18.73 -22.45 21.99
CA ARG A 2 18.16 -23.72 22.52
C ARG A 2 17.12 -24.24 21.52
N PRO A 3 17.04 -25.55 21.29
CA PRO A 3 15.94 -26.15 20.54
C PRO A 3 14.61 -25.78 21.19
N LYS A 4 13.58 -25.49 20.38
CA LYS A 4 12.22 -25.34 20.89
C LYS A 4 11.80 -26.65 21.57
N SER A 5 11.25 -26.57 22.77
CA SER A 5 10.56 -27.70 23.41
C SER A 5 9.25 -28.00 22.68
N ASP A 6 8.73 -29.22 22.81
CA ASP A 6 7.42 -29.67 22.28
C ASP A 6 6.19 -28.97 22.92
N GLY A 7 6.40 -27.83 23.57
CA GLY A 7 5.35 -27.04 24.17
C GLY A 7 4.47 -26.36 23.12
N ARG A 8 3.24 -26.05 23.51
CA ARG A 8 2.31 -25.24 22.70
C ARG A 8 2.96 -23.90 22.39
N GLY A 9 3.10 -23.57 21.12
CA GLY A 9 3.66 -22.30 20.71
C GLY A 9 2.57 -21.25 20.52
N VAL A 10 2.83 -20.05 21.04
CA VAL A 10 1.99 -18.87 20.86
C VAL A 10 2.75 -17.89 19.99
N MET A 11 2.10 -17.38 18.95
CA MET A 11 2.60 -16.29 18.12
C MET A 11 2.17 -14.97 18.75
N ILE A 12 3.07 -13.99 18.78
CA ILE A 12 2.80 -12.65 19.28
C ILE A 12 3.13 -11.66 18.17
N SER A 13 2.15 -10.84 17.78
CA SER A 13 2.34 -9.70 16.89
C SER A 13 2.12 -8.42 17.67
N ALA A 14 3.13 -7.57 17.73
CA ALA A 14 3.10 -6.39 18.57
C ALA A 14 3.78 -5.19 17.91
N PHE A 15 3.20 -4.02 18.13
CA PHE A 15 3.69 -2.73 17.64
C PHE A 15 4.31 -1.97 18.79
N THR A 16 5.48 -1.40 18.56
CA THR A 16 6.10 -0.43 19.46
C THR A 16 5.97 0.96 18.88
N THR A 17 5.76 1.95 19.73
CA THR A 17 5.69 3.35 19.33
C THR A 17 6.65 4.17 20.18
N GLU A 18 7.19 5.24 19.61
CA GLU A 18 8.07 6.16 20.36
C GLU A 18 7.32 6.91 21.46
N VAL A 19 6.00 7.11 21.30
CA VAL A 19 5.17 7.89 22.22
C VAL A 19 4.79 7.10 23.47
N GLU A 20 4.33 5.85 23.30
CA GLU A 20 3.87 5.04 24.45
C GLU A 20 4.96 4.12 25.03
N LEU A 21 6.12 3.99 24.37
CA LEU A 21 7.26 3.18 24.81
C LEU A 21 6.83 1.82 25.40
N GLY A 22 6.33 0.93 24.55
CA GLY A 22 5.82 -0.38 24.97
C GLY A 22 5.00 -1.04 23.89
N PHE A 23 4.35 -2.15 24.25
CA PHE A 23 3.40 -2.84 23.37
C PHE A 23 1.97 -2.47 23.73
N GLY A 24 1.19 -2.05 22.73
CA GLY A 24 -0.21 -1.70 22.88
C GLY A 24 -0.52 -0.24 22.55
N LEU A 25 -1.81 0.06 22.39
CA LEU A 25 -2.35 1.36 22.03
C LEU A 25 -3.64 1.64 22.79
N VAL A 26 -3.81 2.88 23.24
CA VAL A 26 -5.02 3.31 23.97
C VAL A 26 -6.22 3.44 23.02
N LEU A 27 -7.39 2.89 23.40
CA LEU A 27 -8.60 2.87 22.56
C LEU A 27 -9.56 4.06 22.77
N LYS A 28 -9.10 5.17 23.36
CA LYS A 28 -9.99 6.30 23.70
C LYS A 28 -10.62 6.88 22.44
N HIS A 29 -11.96 6.86 22.38
CA HIS A 29 -12.77 7.37 21.26
C HIS A 29 -12.60 6.65 19.91
N VAL A 30 -11.70 5.66 19.82
CA VAL A 30 -11.37 4.97 18.56
C VAL A 30 -12.59 4.27 17.95
N ASN A 31 -13.43 3.62 18.76
CA ASN A 31 -14.62 2.95 18.24
C ASN A 31 -15.67 3.93 17.71
N VAL A 32 -15.78 5.13 18.30
CA VAL A 32 -16.65 6.19 17.76
C VAL A 32 -16.11 6.64 16.40
N PHE A 33 -14.80 6.88 16.30
CA PHE A 33 -14.13 7.23 15.06
C PHE A 33 -14.30 6.16 13.98
N ARG A 34 -14.08 4.88 14.29
CA ARG A 34 -14.23 3.75 13.37
C ARG A 34 -15.65 3.63 12.82
N ARG A 35 -16.66 3.76 13.68
CA ARG A 35 -18.07 3.74 13.23
C ARG A 35 -18.37 4.86 12.24
N LEU A 36 -17.82 6.05 12.45
CA LEU A 36 -17.96 7.16 11.51
C LEU A 36 -17.20 6.90 10.19
N LYS A 37 -15.91 6.52 10.28
CA LYS A 37 -15.04 6.27 9.12
C LYS A 37 -15.57 5.17 8.20
N TYR A 38 -16.05 4.07 8.78
CA TYR A 38 -16.51 2.90 8.03
C TYR A 38 -18.03 2.81 7.91
N SER A 39 -18.78 3.86 8.27
CA SER A 39 -20.25 3.87 8.25
C SER A 39 -20.86 2.66 8.99
N GLY A 40 -20.23 2.23 10.09
CA GLY A 40 -20.65 1.09 10.90
C GLY A 40 -20.32 -0.30 10.33
N ASN A 41 -19.65 -0.40 9.16
CA ASN A 41 -19.32 -1.69 8.52
C ASN A 41 -18.05 -2.35 9.06
N LYS A 42 -17.43 -1.81 10.10
CA LYS A 42 -16.22 -2.35 10.73
C LYS A 42 -16.46 -2.49 12.23
N ASP A 43 -16.10 -3.64 12.77
CA ASP A 43 -16.33 -3.97 14.17
C ASP A 43 -15.54 -3.05 15.12
N ASP A 44 -16.13 -2.83 16.29
CA ASP A 44 -15.50 -2.16 17.42
C ASP A 44 -14.29 -2.97 17.91
N LEU A 45 -13.19 -2.27 18.21
CA LEU A 45 -12.03 -2.85 18.86
C LEU A 45 -12.37 -3.15 20.33
N LYS A 46 -12.18 -4.40 20.73
CA LYS A 46 -12.37 -4.88 22.11
C LYS A 46 -11.11 -4.72 22.96
N GLU A 47 -9.97 -4.81 22.30
CA GLU A 47 -8.65 -4.73 22.90
C GLU A 47 -7.70 -3.97 21.98
N SER A 48 -6.55 -3.56 22.53
CA SER A 48 -5.55 -2.80 21.80
C SER A 48 -5.07 -3.55 20.55
N PRO A 49 -5.17 -2.98 19.33
CA PRO A 49 -4.69 -3.64 18.12
C PRO A 49 -3.16 -3.66 18.03
N GLY A 50 -2.47 -2.85 18.84
CA GLY A 50 -1.01 -2.85 18.94
C GLY A 50 -0.41 -4.11 19.56
N PHE A 51 -1.23 -5.05 20.04
CA PHE A 51 -0.77 -6.33 20.58
C PHE A 51 -1.80 -7.42 20.27
N ARG A 52 -1.37 -8.50 19.62
CA ARG A 52 -2.19 -9.68 19.34
C ARG A 52 -1.43 -10.95 19.68
N THR A 53 -2.11 -11.86 20.35
CA THR A 53 -1.65 -13.24 20.55
C THR A 53 -2.45 -14.15 19.64
N PHE A 54 -1.79 -15.19 19.13
CA PHE A 54 -2.41 -16.13 18.21
C PHE A 54 -1.85 -17.54 18.45
N GLU A 55 -2.74 -18.51 18.63
CA GLU A 55 -2.38 -19.92 18.79
C GLU A 55 -2.27 -20.60 17.43
N TYR A 56 -1.05 -20.79 16.95
CA TYR A 56 -0.83 -21.30 15.60
C TYR A 56 -1.08 -22.80 15.48
N GLY A 57 -1.62 -23.22 14.33
CA GLY A 57 -1.81 -24.60 13.92
C GLY A 57 -3.20 -24.83 13.34
N ALA A 58 -3.32 -25.80 12.42
CA ALA A 58 -4.58 -26.12 11.74
C ALA A 58 -5.71 -26.54 12.70
N ASN A 59 -5.37 -27.09 13.87
CA ASN A 59 -6.33 -27.47 14.91
C ASN A 59 -6.58 -26.37 15.95
N PHE A 60 -6.02 -25.18 15.74
CA PHE A 60 -6.13 -24.01 16.62
C PHE A 60 -6.70 -22.83 15.82
N GLU A 61 -6.07 -21.65 15.90
CA GLU A 61 -6.57 -20.43 15.26
C GLU A 61 -6.09 -20.29 13.80
N GLY A 62 -5.32 -21.26 13.30
CA GLY A 62 -4.83 -21.30 11.92
C GLY A 62 -3.37 -20.84 11.80
N TYR A 63 -3.06 -20.07 10.76
CA TYR A 63 -1.73 -19.52 10.53
C TYR A 63 -1.79 -18.00 10.39
N TRP A 64 -0.74 -17.32 10.87
CA TRP A 64 -0.59 -15.90 10.65
C TRP A 64 -0.23 -15.63 9.19
N THR A 65 -1.17 -15.07 8.44
CA THR A 65 -0.98 -14.72 7.04
C THR A 65 -0.89 -13.20 6.88
N THR A 66 -0.67 -12.77 5.65
CA THR A 66 -0.76 -11.36 5.27
C THR A 66 -2.08 -10.74 5.66
N LYS A 67 -3.19 -11.49 5.57
CA LYS A 67 -4.50 -10.94 5.88
C LYS A 67 -4.55 -10.49 7.34
N GLU A 68 -4.14 -11.33 8.27
CA GLU A 68 -4.13 -11.00 9.70
C GLU A 68 -3.19 -9.82 9.99
N PHE A 69 -2.06 -9.74 9.30
CA PHE A 69 -1.14 -8.61 9.39
C PHE A 69 -1.78 -7.30 8.88
N VAL A 70 -2.37 -7.30 7.69
CA VAL A 70 -3.03 -6.11 7.10
C VAL A 70 -4.20 -5.66 7.97
N ASP A 71 -5.02 -6.60 8.47
CA ASP A 71 -6.13 -6.30 9.36
C ASP A 71 -5.61 -5.61 10.65
N GLN A 72 -4.54 -6.14 11.26
CA GLN A 72 -3.93 -5.53 12.44
C GLN A 72 -3.35 -4.14 12.14
N VAL A 73 -2.66 -3.96 11.01
CA VAL A 73 -2.10 -2.66 10.59
C VAL A 73 -3.22 -1.64 10.41
N GLN A 74 -4.32 -2.01 9.74
CA GLN A 74 -5.47 -1.11 9.58
C GLN A 74 -6.06 -0.70 10.92
N ASP A 75 -6.20 -1.64 11.86
CA ASP A 75 -6.72 -1.34 13.19
C ASP A 75 -5.77 -0.41 13.98
N VAL A 76 -4.46 -0.61 13.85
CA VAL A 76 -3.44 0.29 14.41
C VAL A 76 -3.54 1.69 13.79
N LEU A 77 -3.65 1.78 12.47
CA LEU A 77 -3.77 3.06 11.77
C LEU A 77 -5.04 3.83 12.16
N ASP A 78 -6.16 3.14 12.39
CA ASP A 78 -7.39 3.77 12.90
C ASP A 78 -7.19 4.40 14.28
N VAL A 79 -6.39 3.78 15.15
CA VAL A 79 -6.04 4.36 16.46
C VAL A 79 -5.19 5.61 16.26
N PHE A 80 -4.17 5.56 15.40
CA PHE A 80 -3.30 6.71 15.15
C PHE A 80 -4.04 7.87 14.50
N GLU A 81 -4.90 7.62 13.54
CA GLU A 81 -5.70 8.66 12.88
C GLU A 81 -6.68 9.31 13.86
N CYS A 82 -7.23 8.54 14.79
CA CYS A 82 -8.11 9.06 15.84
C CYS A 82 -7.37 9.89 16.90
N LEU A 83 -6.23 9.40 17.39
CA LEU A 83 -5.52 10.01 18.51
C LEU A 83 -4.54 11.11 18.09
N TYR A 84 -3.96 10.96 16.89
CA TYR A 84 -2.88 11.80 16.37
C TYR A 84 -3.18 12.25 14.93
N PRO A 85 -4.34 12.89 14.66
CA PRO A 85 -4.79 13.20 13.29
C PRO A 85 -3.86 14.15 12.52
N SER A 86 -3.00 14.89 13.22
CA SER A 86 -2.04 15.84 12.61
C SER A 86 -0.66 15.23 12.34
N TYR A 87 -0.48 13.93 12.59
CA TYR A 87 0.81 13.25 12.44
C TYR A 87 0.83 12.36 11.20
N GLN A 88 2.02 12.21 10.62
CA GLN A 88 2.28 11.16 9.63
C GLN A 88 2.83 9.94 10.35
N VAL A 89 2.26 8.78 10.05
CA VAL A 89 2.71 7.49 10.62
C VAL A 89 3.69 6.84 9.65
N VAL A 90 4.87 6.52 10.15
CA VAL A 90 5.83 5.67 9.45
C VAL A 90 5.77 4.28 10.10
N LEU A 91 5.51 3.27 9.28
CA LEU A 91 5.50 1.88 9.72
C LEU A 91 6.80 1.21 9.27
N GLU A 92 7.65 0.84 10.22
CA GLU A 92 8.85 0.04 9.99
C GLU A 92 8.57 -1.42 10.39
N THR A 93 8.84 -2.35 9.48
CA THR A 93 8.57 -3.77 9.68
C THR A 93 9.82 -4.59 9.40
N ASP A 94 9.98 -5.73 10.08
CA ASP A 94 11.01 -6.69 9.71
C ASP A 94 10.70 -7.35 8.34
N ASN A 95 11.67 -8.04 7.74
CA ASN A 95 11.51 -8.63 6.41
C ASN A 95 10.89 -10.04 6.47
N SER A 96 9.75 -10.16 7.16
CA SER A 96 9.02 -11.42 7.31
C SER A 96 8.07 -11.67 6.12
N GLY A 97 7.76 -12.95 5.85
CA GLY A 97 6.93 -13.35 4.70
C GLY A 97 5.59 -12.60 4.59
N PRO A 98 4.80 -12.47 5.67
CA PRO A 98 3.55 -11.71 5.68
C PRO A 98 3.71 -10.22 5.29
N HIS A 99 4.85 -9.61 5.60
CA HIS A 99 5.16 -8.20 5.28
C HIS A 99 5.51 -7.98 3.80
N THR A 100 5.85 -9.05 3.07
CA THR A 100 6.18 -8.96 1.63
C THR A 100 4.95 -9.02 0.71
N ALA A 101 3.77 -9.21 1.30
CA ALA A 101 2.57 -9.40 0.52
C ALA A 101 1.94 -8.07 0.12
N ARG A 102 1.23 -8.14 -1.01
CA ARG A 102 0.72 -6.99 -1.73
C ARG A 102 -0.79 -7.02 -1.70
N ALA A 103 -1.44 -5.86 -1.57
CA ALA A 103 -2.88 -5.74 -1.81
C ALA A 103 -3.23 -6.22 -3.22
N GLU A 104 -4.46 -6.68 -3.44
CA GLU A 104 -4.89 -7.19 -4.76
C GLU A 104 -4.76 -6.13 -5.87
N ASP A 105 -4.96 -4.86 -5.52
CA ASP A 105 -4.84 -3.69 -6.38
C ASP A 105 -3.45 -3.03 -6.34
N ALA A 106 -2.50 -3.58 -5.57
CA ALA A 106 -1.16 -3.02 -5.47
C ALA A 106 -0.45 -3.04 -6.82
N LEU A 107 0.25 -1.95 -7.12
CA LEU A 107 1.03 -1.83 -8.36
C LEU A 107 2.07 -2.94 -8.44
N SER A 108 1.80 -3.93 -9.29
CA SER A 108 2.67 -5.08 -9.49
C SER A 108 3.32 -4.99 -10.86
N VAL A 109 4.64 -4.94 -10.88
CA VAL A 109 5.44 -4.99 -12.11
C VAL A 109 5.11 -6.23 -12.95
N LYS A 110 4.62 -7.33 -12.33
CA LYS A 110 4.14 -8.52 -13.06
C LYS A 110 2.80 -8.30 -13.76
N LEU A 111 1.94 -7.44 -13.22
CA LEU A 111 0.63 -7.08 -13.77
C LEU A 111 0.69 -5.88 -14.72
N MET A 112 1.80 -5.14 -14.72
CA MET A 112 2.03 -4.06 -15.67
C MET A 112 2.26 -4.61 -17.08
N ASN A 113 1.64 -3.98 -18.09
CA ASN A 113 1.91 -4.25 -19.49
C ASN A 113 3.34 -3.79 -19.85
N LYS A 114 4.31 -4.70 -19.79
CA LYS A 114 5.72 -4.42 -20.13
C LYS A 114 5.99 -4.35 -21.64
N LYS A 115 5.00 -4.69 -22.49
CA LYS A 115 5.18 -4.74 -23.95
C LYS A 115 4.61 -3.49 -24.61
N PHE A 116 5.41 -2.87 -25.47
CA PHE A 116 4.95 -1.82 -26.38
C PHE A 116 4.03 -2.46 -27.43
N LYS A 117 2.79 -1.95 -27.53
CA LYS A 117 1.64 -2.51 -28.27
C LYS A 117 0.94 -3.68 -27.57
N HIS A 118 -0.34 -3.44 -27.28
CA HIS A 118 -1.29 -4.37 -26.72
C HIS A 118 -1.46 -5.59 -27.65
N SER A 119 -1.09 -6.79 -27.19
CA SER A 119 -1.40 -8.04 -27.89
C SER A 119 -2.79 -8.58 -27.54
N ASN A 120 -3.48 -7.96 -26.59
CA ASN A 120 -4.81 -8.38 -26.14
C ASN A 120 -5.89 -7.37 -26.60
N PRO A 121 -6.80 -7.74 -27.51
CA PRO A 121 -7.85 -6.86 -28.02
C PRO A 121 -8.88 -6.44 -26.96
N ASN A 122 -8.94 -7.13 -25.80
CA ASN A 122 -9.82 -6.80 -24.68
C ASN A 122 -9.14 -5.95 -23.59
N SER A 123 -7.91 -5.49 -23.80
CA SER A 123 -7.28 -4.55 -22.87
C SER A 123 -7.98 -3.19 -22.94
N VAL A 124 -8.19 -2.55 -21.79
CA VAL A 124 -8.77 -1.21 -21.69
C VAL A 124 -8.00 -0.29 -22.63
N ARG A 125 -8.67 0.21 -23.67
CA ARG A 125 -8.08 1.21 -24.57
C ARG A 125 -7.60 2.36 -23.70
N MET A 126 -6.31 2.69 -23.80
CA MET A 126 -5.81 3.94 -23.21
C MET A 126 -6.69 5.06 -23.75
N ARG A 127 -7.30 5.82 -22.84
CA ARG A 127 -8.11 6.98 -23.21
C ARG A 127 -7.23 8.01 -23.91
N ASP A 128 -7.76 8.62 -24.95
CA ASP A 128 -7.09 9.75 -25.59
C ASP A 128 -6.85 10.84 -24.54
N THR A 129 -5.63 11.36 -24.50
CA THR A 129 -5.27 12.47 -23.63
C THR A 129 -5.07 13.69 -24.49
N ILE A 130 -5.88 14.72 -24.26
CA ILE A 130 -5.74 16.02 -24.91
C ILE A 130 -4.65 16.77 -24.14
N ILE A 131 -3.51 16.98 -24.79
CA ILE A 131 -2.41 17.79 -24.27
C ILE A 131 -2.64 19.21 -24.81
N THR A 132 -2.87 20.17 -23.91
CA THR A 132 -2.92 21.60 -24.25
C THR A 132 -1.51 22.21 -24.18
N GLU A 133 -1.32 23.41 -24.72
CA GLU A 133 -0.03 24.13 -24.61
C GLU A 133 0.39 24.33 -23.14
N GLU A 134 -0.58 24.53 -22.24
CA GLU A 134 -0.37 24.64 -20.78
C GLU A 134 0.15 23.35 -20.13
N CYS A 135 -0.06 22.18 -20.78
CA CYS A 135 0.43 20.90 -20.30
C CYS A 135 1.91 20.67 -20.63
N LEU A 136 2.50 21.52 -21.46
CA LEU A 136 3.90 21.47 -21.87
C LEU A 136 4.66 22.61 -21.17
N GLY A 137 5.84 22.32 -20.63
CA GLY A 137 6.68 23.36 -20.04
C GLY A 137 7.18 24.36 -21.08
N GLU A 138 7.66 25.51 -20.62
CA GLU A 138 8.15 26.62 -21.47
C GLU A 138 9.37 26.26 -22.34
N TYR A 139 10.04 25.16 -22.02
CA TYR A 139 11.25 24.72 -22.70
C TYR A 139 10.94 23.67 -23.76
N ASP A 140 11.57 23.81 -24.92
CA ASP A 140 11.49 22.81 -25.98
C ASP A 140 11.97 21.45 -25.48
N ALA A 141 11.14 20.42 -25.68
CA ALA A 141 11.48 19.03 -25.45
C ALA A 141 12.44 18.55 -26.54
N SER A 142 13.69 19.01 -26.47
CA SER A 142 14.77 18.61 -27.35
C SER A 142 15.79 17.77 -26.60
N THR A 143 16.26 16.70 -27.24
CA THR A 143 17.37 15.88 -26.74
C THR A 143 18.40 15.73 -27.83
N LEU A 144 19.64 15.36 -27.49
CA LEU A 144 20.65 15.00 -28.46
C LEU A 144 20.52 13.50 -28.78
N ASP A 145 20.53 13.14 -30.06
CA ASP A 145 20.69 11.75 -30.48
C ASP A 145 22.08 11.26 -30.07
N PRO A 146 22.20 10.26 -29.19
CA PRO A 146 23.50 9.78 -28.71
C PRO A 146 24.41 9.24 -29.81
N LYS A 147 23.85 8.85 -30.96
CA LYS A 147 24.61 8.28 -32.08
C LYS A 147 25.06 9.33 -33.10
N THR A 148 24.23 10.35 -33.33
CA THR A 148 24.49 11.33 -34.39
C THR A 148 24.87 12.71 -33.85
N GLY A 149 24.72 12.95 -32.54
CA GLY A 149 25.00 14.22 -31.88
C GLY A 149 24.07 15.36 -32.31
N LYS A 150 23.04 15.07 -33.10
CA LYS A 150 22.08 16.07 -33.58
C LYS A 150 20.98 16.26 -32.56
N GLN A 151 20.53 17.50 -32.42
CA GLN A 151 19.35 17.82 -31.63
C GLN A 151 18.11 17.24 -32.33
N VAL A 152 17.32 16.48 -31.58
CA VAL A 152 16.09 15.84 -32.02
C VAL A 152 14.96 16.31 -31.12
N ASP A 153 13.87 16.73 -31.73
CA ASP A 153 12.62 17.03 -31.03
C ASP A 153 11.99 15.70 -30.56
N VAL A 154 11.79 15.56 -29.25
CA VAL A 154 11.14 14.40 -28.63
C VAL A 154 9.64 14.61 -28.41
N LYS A 155 9.06 15.71 -28.93
CA LYS A 155 7.60 15.90 -28.91
C LYS A 155 6.91 14.65 -29.44
N LEU A 156 6.08 14.08 -28.57
CA LEU A 156 5.05 13.10 -28.94
C LEU A 156 4.37 13.59 -30.21
N LYS A 157 4.21 12.71 -31.19
CA LYS A 157 3.59 13.02 -32.48
C LYS A 157 2.13 13.45 -32.24
N VAL A 158 1.89 14.74 -32.00
CA VAL A 158 0.55 15.29 -31.81
C VAL A 158 -0.13 15.27 -33.17
N ILE A 159 -1.10 14.38 -33.33
CA ILE A 159 -1.99 14.39 -34.50
C ILE A 159 -3.00 15.50 -34.23
N LEU A 160 -2.74 16.71 -34.75
CA LEU A 160 -3.75 17.75 -34.77
C LEU A 160 -4.85 17.35 -35.76
N PRO A 161 -6.14 17.47 -35.40
CA PRO A 161 -7.22 17.27 -36.36
C PRO A 161 -7.10 18.33 -37.46
N ARG A 162 -7.18 17.89 -38.72
CA ARG A 162 -7.28 18.80 -39.86
C ARG A 162 -8.57 19.60 -39.71
N VAL A 163 -8.43 20.89 -39.43
CA VAL A 163 -9.52 21.84 -39.60
C VAL A 163 -9.63 22.11 -41.09
N GLY A 164 -10.79 21.80 -41.67
CA GLY A 164 -11.14 22.10 -43.07
C GLY A 164 -11.52 23.56 -43.25
#